data_AF-A0A7W0SAS4-F1
#
_entry.id   AF-A0A7W0SAS4-F1
#
_cell.length_a   1.000
_cell.length_b   1.000
_cell.length_c   1.000
_cell.angle_alpha   90.00
_cell.angle_beta   90.00
_cell.angle_gamma   90.00
#
_symmetry.space_group_name_H-M   'P 1'
#
loop_
_entity.id
_entity.type
_entity.pdbx_description
1 polymer ?
#
loop_
_entity_poly.entity_id
_entity_poly.type
_entity_poly.pdbx_seq_one_letter_code
_entity_poly.pdbx_strand_id
1 'polypeptide(L)'
;MNSVLLVLIVVTVALVLIALLIYSAAKRRGSDALREHYGPEYDHALQHSNGKPEAESKLLARSKRREELDIQPLDAEARERYSAAWTAAKADFVDDPDRAIAKADELVKEVMHERGYPIDGFEQQAADVSVGHPDVVSQYRS
;
A
#
# COMPACT_ATOMS: atom_id res chain seq x y z
N MET A 1 -36.09 -48.42 7.68
CA MET A 1 -35.54 -47.04 7.67
C MET A 1 -34.49 -46.98 6.56
N ASN A 2 -34.72 -46.17 5.53
CA ASN A 2 -34.14 -46.35 4.19
C ASN A 2 -32.63 -46.14 4.17
N SER A 3 -31.87 -47.22 3.99
CA SER A 3 -30.42 -47.20 3.79
C SER A 3 -30.01 -46.25 2.65
N VAL A 4 -30.84 -46.14 1.61
CA VAL A 4 -30.68 -45.19 0.50
C VAL A 4 -30.70 -43.73 0.96
N LEU A 5 -31.57 -43.39 1.91
CA LEU A 5 -31.72 -42.04 2.44
C LEU A 5 -30.53 -41.69 3.36
N LEU A 6 -30.04 -42.66 4.12
CA LEU A 6 -28.79 -42.54 4.89
C LEU A 6 -27.58 -42.32 3.99
N VAL A 7 -27.45 -43.08 2.91
CA VAL A 7 -26.37 -42.93 1.92
C VAL A 7 -26.40 -41.55 1.27
N LEU A 8 -27.58 -41.07 0.86
CA LEU A 8 -27.73 -39.73 0.27
C LEU A 8 -27.34 -38.60 1.23
N ILE A 9 -27.71 -38.71 2.51
CA ILE A 9 -27.31 -37.73 3.54
C ILE A 9 -25.78 -37.72 3.69
N VAL A 10 -25.16 -38.90 3.82
CA VAL A 10 -23.70 -39.01 3.98
C VAL A 10 -22.97 -38.43 2.77
N VAL A 11 -23.40 -38.76 1.56
CA VAL A 11 -22.81 -38.22 0.32
C VAL A 11 -22.97 -36.70 0.26
N THR A 12 -24.13 -36.16 0.61
CA THR A 12 -24.38 -34.71 0.60
C THR A 12 -23.48 -33.97 1.61
N VAL A 13 -23.38 -34.49 2.83
CA VAL A 13 -22.51 -33.92 3.87
C VAL A 13 -21.04 -33.97 3.43
N ALA A 14 -20.60 -35.09 2.84
CA ALA A 14 -19.24 -35.22 2.32
C ALA A 14 -18.94 -34.18 1.23
N LEU A 15 -19.88 -33.94 0.30
CA LEU A 15 -19.72 -32.93 -0.75
C LEU A 15 -19.64 -31.50 -0.18
N VAL A 16 -20.47 -31.16 0.81
CA VAL A 16 -20.43 -29.84 1.47
C VAL A 16 -19.09 -29.64 2.19
N LEU A 17 -18.58 -30.67 2.88
CA LEU A 17 -17.29 -30.61 3.55
C LEU A 17 -16.13 -30.41 2.56
N ILE A 18 -16.15 -31.14 1.44
CA ILE A 18 -15.14 -30.98 0.37
C ILE A 18 -15.19 -29.56 -0.20
N ALA A 19 -16.38 -29.02 -0.47
CA ALA A 19 -16.53 -27.66 -0.98
C ALA A 19 -15.99 -26.61 0.01
N LEU A 20 -16.26 -26.77 1.31
CA LEU A 20 -15.72 -25.91 2.37
C LEU A 20 -14.19 -25.96 2.45
N LEU A 21 -13.61 -27.16 2.33
CA LEU A 21 -12.16 -27.34 2.33
C LEU A 21 -11.51 -26.64 1.15
N ILE A 22 -12.04 -26.82 -0.07
CA ILE A 22 -11.53 -26.17 -1.29
C ILE A 22 -11.63 -24.64 -1.16
N TYR A 23 -12.78 -24.12 -0.71
CA TYR A 23 -12.97 -22.68 -0.51
C TYR A 23 -11.97 -22.10 0.50
N SER A 24 -11.77 -22.79 1.62
CA SER A 24 -10.82 -22.35 2.67
C SER A 24 -9.37 -22.35 2.18
N ALA A 25 -8.97 -23.34 1.39
CA ALA A 25 -7.63 -23.44 0.82
C ALA A 25 -7.37 -22.34 -0.23
N ALA A 26 -8.36 -22.06 -1.09
CA ALA A 26 -8.27 -20.98 -2.07
C ALA A 26 -8.15 -19.60 -1.38
N LYS A 27 -8.94 -19.36 -0.33
CA LYS A 27 -8.88 -18.12 0.45
C LYS A 27 -7.54 -17.93 1.14
N ARG A 28 -6.95 -19.00 1.69
CA ARG A 28 -5.61 -18.94 2.33
C ARG A 28 -4.51 -18.59 1.33
N ARG A 29 -4.50 -19.24 0.16
CA ARG A 29 -3.50 -18.97 -0.90
C ARG A 29 -3.51 -17.51 -1.36
N GLY A 30 -4.71 -16.93 -1.53
CA GLY A 30 -4.83 -15.51 -1.88
C GLY A 30 -4.20 -14.60 -0.84
N SER A 31 -4.51 -14.86 0.44
CA SER A 31 -3.95 -14.09 1.56
C SER A 31 -2.44 -14.23 1.72
N ASP A 32 -1.89 -15.42 1.47
CA ASP A 32 -0.44 -15.65 1.58
C ASP A 32 0.29 -14.88 0.48
N ALA A 33 -0.26 -14.87 -0.74
CA ALA A 33 0.27 -14.04 -1.83
C ALA A 33 0.16 -12.53 -1.55
N LEU A 34 -0.93 -12.08 -0.93
CA LEU A 34 -1.09 -10.71 -0.46
C LEU A 34 -0.04 -10.37 0.61
N ARG A 35 0.20 -11.25 1.58
CA ARG A 35 1.23 -11.03 2.60
C ARG A 35 2.64 -11.00 2.01
N GLU A 36 2.94 -11.86 1.04
CA GLU A 36 4.24 -11.86 0.34
C GLU A 36 4.45 -10.58 -0.48
N HIS A 37 3.41 -10.07 -1.13
CA HIS A 37 3.50 -8.86 -1.95
C HIS A 37 3.58 -7.56 -1.13
N TYR A 38 2.74 -7.42 -0.10
CA TYR A 38 2.66 -6.19 0.72
C TYR A 38 3.56 -6.20 1.97
N GLY A 39 4.05 -7.36 2.38
CA GLY A 39 5.01 -7.49 3.49
C GLY A 39 4.52 -6.84 4.79
N PRO A 40 5.32 -5.98 5.45
CA PRO A 40 4.94 -5.32 6.71
C PRO A 40 3.65 -4.49 6.63
N GLU A 41 3.32 -3.93 5.46
CA GLU A 41 2.08 -3.14 5.27
C GLU A 41 0.84 -4.04 5.40
N TYR A 42 0.94 -5.33 5.08
CA TYR A 42 -0.13 -6.29 5.31
C TYR A 42 -0.42 -6.46 6.81
N ASP A 43 0.62 -6.59 7.63
CA ASP A 43 0.48 -6.72 9.07
C ASP A 43 0.00 -5.41 9.71
N HIS A 44 0.42 -4.26 9.19
CA HIS A 44 -0.09 -2.95 9.61
C HIS A 44 -1.58 -2.77 9.26
N ALA A 45 -1.99 -3.15 8.05
CA ALA A 45 -3.39 -3.08 7.61
C ALA A 45 -4.30 -4.01 8.44
N LEU A 46 -3.79 -5.17 8.86
CA LEU A 46 -4.48 -6.09 9.77
C LEU A 46 -4.71 -5.49 11.16
N GLN A 47 -3.74 -4.77 11.70
CA GLN A 47 -3.85 -4.13 13.02
C GLN A 47 -4.86 -2.97 13.03
N HIS A 48 -5.06 -2.31 11.88
CA HIS A 48 -5.90 -1.12 11.74
C HIS A 48 -7.25 -1.38 11.05
N SER A 49 -7.66 -2.64 10.90
CA SER A 49 -8.94 -3.03 10.28
C SER A 49 -9.70 -4.01 11.16
N ASN A 50 -11.02 -4.12 10.98
CA ASN A 50 -11.86 -5.04 11.76
C ASN A 50 -11.79 -6.47 11.22
N GLY A 51 -10.56 -6.96 11.03
CA GLY A 51 -10.27 -8.29 10.58
C GLY A 51 -9.73 -8.37 9.15
N LYS A 52 -9.29 -9.59 8.84
CA LYS A 52 -8.57 -9.93 7.61
C LYS A 52 -9.27 -9.55 6.30
N PRO A 53 -10.59 -9.77 6.11
CA PRO A 53 -11.27 -9.42 4.87
C PRO A 53 -11.26 -7.92 4.57
N GLU A 54 -11.39 -7.08 5.60
CA GLU A 54 -11.39 -5.62 5.44
C GLU A 54 -9.97 -5.11 5.14
N ALA A 55 -8.96 -5.65 5.82
CA ALA A 55 -7.55 -5.31 5.57
C ALA A 55 -7.14 -5.61 4.12
N GLU A 56 -7.41 -6.82 3.63
CA GLU A 56 -7.10 -7.23 2.27
C GLU A 56 -7.84 -6.38 1.23
N SER A 57 -9.12 -6.08 1.46
CA SER A 57 -9.91 -5.22 0.56
C SER A 57 -9.37 -3.81 0.48
N LYS A 58 -8.94 -3.22 1.60
CA LYS A 58 -8.32 -1.88 1.63
C LYS A 58 -6.99 -1.85 0.86
N LEU A 59 -6.15 -2.86 1.02
CA LEU A 59 -4.87 -2.97 0.29
C LEU A 59 -5.10 -3.05 -1.23
N LEU A 60 -6.00 -3.94 -1.66
CA LEU A 60 -6.36 -4.07 -3.07
C LEU A 60 -6.96 -2.78 -3.64
N ALA A 61 -7.82 -2.10 -2.88
CA ALA A 61 -8.38 -0.82 -3.31
C ALA A 61 -7.32 0.28 -3.46
N ARG A 62 -6.31 0.31 -2.58
CA ARG A 62 -5.16 1.23 -2.70
C ARG A 62 -4.32 0.93 -3.94
N SER A 63 -4.00 -0.35 -4.19
CA SER A 63 -3.25 -0.76 -5.38
C SER A 63 -3.98 -0.39 -6.67
N LYS A 64 -5.29 -0.64 -6.72
CA LYS A 64 -6.11 -0.27 -7.87
C LYS A 64 -6.12 1.23 -8.11
N ARG A 65 -6.28 2.04 -7.06
CA ARG A 65 -6.15 3.51 -7.18
C ARG A 65 -4.78 3.93 -7.67
N ARG A 66 -3.71 3.27 -7.22
CA ARG A 66 -2.34 3.53 -7.67
C ARG A 66 -2.13 3.20 -9.15
N GLU A 67 -2.72 2.10 -9.62
CA GLU A 67 -2.71 1.72 -11.04
C GLU A 67 -3.52 2.69 -11.91
N GLU A 68 -4.55 3.33 -11.35
CA GLU A 68 -5.33 4.37 -12.01
C GLU A 68 -4.61 5.74 -12.04
N LEU A 69 -3.54 5.94 -11.24
CA LEU A 69 -2.71 7.14 -11.31
C LEU A 69 -1.69 7.00 -12.45
N ASP A 70 -1.79 7.88 -13.45
CA ASP A 70 -0.82 7.98 -14.54
C ASP A 70 0.46 8.69 -14.07
N ILE A 71 1.25 8.02 -13.22
CA ILE A 71 2.49 8.56 -12.65
C ILE A 71 3.60 8.47 -13.68
N GLN A 72 4.02 9.62 -14.20
CA GLN A 72 5.08 9.69 -15.21
C GLN A 72 6.47 9.86 -14.55
N PRO A 73 7.53 9.27 -15.13
CA PRO A 73 8.89 9.56 -14.71
C PRO A 73 9.25 11.00 -15.10
N LEU A 74 10.03 11.68 -14.25
CA LEU A 74 10.63 12.96 -14.62
C LEU A 74 11.57 12.77 -15.81
N ASP A 75 11.52 13.71 -16.75
CA ASP A 75 12.51 13.81 -17.80
C ASP A 75 13.91 14.14 -17.22
N ALA A 76 14.92 14.08 -18.08
CA ALA A 76 16.30 14.25 -17.66
C ALA A 76 16.58 15.68 -17.14
N GLU A 77 15.98 16.69 -17.76
CA GLU A 77 16.19 18.10 -17.44
C GLU A 77 15.55 18.45 -16.08
N ALA A 78 14.31 18.03 -15.87
CA ALA A 78 13.60 18.16 -14.61
C ALA A 78 14.34 17.44 -13.48
N ARG A 79 14.84 16.22 -13.72
CA ARG A 79 15.61 15.48 -12.72
C ARG A 79 16.89 16.22 -12.32
N GLU A 80 17.60 16.80 -13.27
CA GLU A 80 18.82 17.57 -13.00
C GLU A 80 18.50 18.84 -12.21
N ARG A 81 17.47 19.58 -12.63
CA ARG A 81 16.96 20.78 -11.93
C ARG A 81 16.59 20.47 -10.47
N TYR A 82 15.78 19.44 -10.23
CA TYR A 82 15.37 19.06 -8.88
C TYR A 82 16.54 18.55 -8.03
N SER A 83 17.49 17.82 -8.63
CA SER A 83 18.70 17.37 -7.93
C SER A 83 19.59 18.55 -7.50
N ALA A 84 19.74 19.56 -8.36
CA ALA A 84 20.47 20.78 -8.04
C ALA A 84 19.78 21.57 -6.91
N ALA A 85 18.46 21.74 -7.00
CA ALA A 85 17.67 22.43 -5.98
C ALA A 85 17.69 21.71 -4.62
N TRP A 86 17.60 20.38 -4.62
CA TRP A 86 17.74 19.56 -3.42
C TRP A 86 19.12 19.72 -2.76
N THR A 87 20.18 19.80 -3.57
CA THR A 87 21.54 20.00 -3.07
C THR A 87 21.70 21.37 -2.41
N ALA A 88 21.11 22.40 -3.01
CA ALA A 88 21.09 23.75 -2.43
C ALA A 88 20.30 23.79 -1.11
N ALA A 89 19.12 23.16 -1.04
CA ALA A 89 18.32 23.11 0.19
C ALA A 89 19.07 22.43 1.34
N LYS A 90 19.80 21.34 1.07
CA LYS A 90 20.64 20.68 2.07
C LYS A 90 21.81 21.55 2.54
N ALA A 91 22.41 22.33 1.66
CA ALA A 91 23.50 23.24 2.03
C ALA A 91 23.01 24.34 2.99
N ASP A 92 21.82 24.88 2.72
CA ASP A 92 21.17 25.88 3.57
C ASP A 92 20.85 25.36 4.99
N PHE A 93 20.70 24.04 5.18
CA PHE A 93 20.31 23.46 6.47
C PHE A 93 21.30 23.75 7.60
N VAL A 94 22.59 23.89 7.26
CA VAL A 94 23.65 24.17 8.25
C VAL A 94 23.48 25.57 8.83
N ASP A 95 23.07 26.54 8.00
CA ASP A 95 22.96 27.95 8.36
C ASP A 95 21.54 28.34 8.81
N ASP A 96 20.52 27.74 8.20
CA ASP A 96 19.09 28.07 8.38
C ASP A 96 18.23 26.80 8.19
N PRO A 97 18.13 25.95 9.24
CA PRO A 97 17.46 24.65 9.16
C PRO A 97 15.96 24.77 8.88
N ASP A 98 15.28 25.77 9.46
CA ASP A 98 13.83 25.96 9.29
C ASP A 98 13.50 26.29 7.83
N ARG A 99 14.27 27.20 7.21
CA ARG A 99 14.11 27.54 5.80
C ARG A 99 14.48 26.38 4.88
N ALA A 100 15.53 25.63 5.22
CA ALA A 100 15.95 24.47 4.44
C ALA A 100 14.88 23.37 4.41
N ILE A 101 14.25 23.09 5.56
CA ILE A 101 13.13 22.13 5.65
C ILE A 101 11.94 22.61 4.82
N ALA A 102 11.56 23.90 4.93
CA ALA A 102 10.45 24.44 4.16
C ALA A 102 10.69 24.33 2.63
N LYS A 103 11.90 24.64 2.16
CA LYS A 103 12.29 24.46 0.75
C LYS A 103 12.26 22.99 0.33
N ALA A 104 12.71 22.09 1.19
CA ALA A 104 12.67 20.65 0.91
C ALA A 104 11.23 20.13 0.76
N ASP A 105 10.31 20.57 1.62
CA ASP A 105 8.89 20.22 1.53
C ASP A 105 8.24 20.74 0.23
N GLU A 106 8.55 21.99 -0.15
CA GLU A 106 8.10 22.58 -1.41
C GLU A 106 8.63 21.79 -2.63
N LEU A 107 9.92 21.44 -2.65
CA LEU A 107 10.51 20.63 -3.73
C LEU A 107 9.85 19.26 -3.87
N VAL A 108 9.49 18.61 -2.75
CA VAL A 108 8.78 17.32 -2.79
C VAL A 108 7.40 17.49 -3.40
N LYS A 109 6.65 18.54 -3.03
CA LYS A 109 5.33 18.84 -3.60
C LYS A 109 5.40 19.11 -5.10
N GLU A 110 6.40 19.87 -5.55
CA GLU A 110 6.62 20.13 -6.97
C GLU A 110 6.94 18.86 -7.76
N VAL A 111 7.86 18.02 -7.26
CA VAL A 111 8.19 16.73 -7.88
C VAL A 111 6.96 15.82 -7.94
N MET A 112 6.18 15.76 -6.86
CA MET A 112 4.95 14.97 -6.81
C MET A 112 3.94 15.48 -7.84
N HIS A 113 3.73 16.79 -7.92
CA HIS A 113 2.82 17.40 -8.89
C HIS A 113 3.25 17.12 -10.34
N GLU A 114 4.53 17.35 -10.66
CA GLU A 114 5.05 17.16 -12.02
C GLU A 114 4.99 15.69 -12.47
N ARG A 115 5.13 14.75 -11.53
CA ARG A 115 4.96 13.33 -11.78
C ARG A 115 3.50 12.88 -11.86
N GLY A 116 2.53 13.77 -11.64
CA GLY A 116 1.10 13.47 -11.73
C GLY A 116 0.48 12.92 -10.43
N TYR A 117 1.14 13.09 -9.27
CA TYR A 117 0.50 12.76 -7.99
C TYR A 117 -0.57 13.80 -7.64
N PRO A 118 -1.73 13.39 -7.12
CA PRO A 118 -2.71 14.31 -6.55
C PRO A 118 -2.11 14.99 -5.31
N ILE A 119 -2.03 16.32 -5.34
CA ILE A 119 -1.42 17.16 -4.28
C ILE A 119 -2.43 17.72 -3.27
N ASP A 120 -3.73 17.43 -3.43
CA ASP A 120 -4.77 17.78 -2.47
C ASP A 120 -4.97 16.64 -1.45
N GLY A 121 -4.57 16.86 -0.19
CA GLY A 121 -4.91 15.98 0.94
C GLY A 121 -3.71 15.43 1.73
N PHE A 122 -3.17 16.23 2.64
CA PHE A 122 -2.03 15.89 3.50
C PHE A 122 -2.29 14.70 4.47
N GLU A 123 -3.54 14.26 4.66
CA GLU A 123 -3.86 13.04 5.40
C GLU A 123 -3.75 11.74 4.58
N GLN A 124 -3.69 11.83 3.24
CA GLN A 124 -3.69 10.66 2.34
C GLN A 124 -2.27 10.26 1.88
N GLN A 125 -1.33 11.23 1.83
CA GLN A 125 0.05 11.04 1.35
C GLN A 125 0.92 10.11 2.22
N ALA A 126 0.70 10.08 3.54
CA ALA A 126 1.50 9.23 4.43
C ALA A 126 1.28 7.73 4.19
N ALA A 127 0.10 7.34 3.68
CA ALA A 127 -0.25 5.95 3.41
C ALA A 127 0.20 5.48 2.02
N ASP A 128 0.35 6.39 1.05
CA ASP A 128 0.71 6.03 -0.32
C ASP A 128 2.24 5.94 -0.54
N VAL A 129 3.04 6.60 0.33
CA VAL A 129 4.51 6.56 0.31
C VAL A 129 5.08 5.37 1.10
N SER A 130 4.37 4.84 2.11
CA SER A 130 4.86 3.71 2.96
C SER A 130 5.09 2.42 2.19
N VAL A 131 4.41 2.26 1.05
CA VAL A 131 4.46 1.06 0.21
C VAL A 131 5.79 0.96 -0.58
N GLY A 132 6.53 2.07 -0.72
CA GLY A 132 7.76 2.10 -1.50
C GLY A 132 9.05 2.04 -0.69
N HIS A 133 9.12 2.67 0.49
CA HIS A 133 10.35 2.87 1.27
C HIS A 133 10.05 2.85 2.79
N PRO A 134 9.94 1.66 3.41
CA PRO A 134 9.51 1.52 4.80
C PRO A 134 10.47 2.17 5.83
N ASP A 135 11.74 2.42 5.45
CA ASP A 135 12.76 2.91 6.38
C ASP A 135 12.73 4.44 6.63
N VAL A 136 12.00 5.21 5.80
CA VAL A 136 12.08 6.68 5.82
C VAL A 136 10.99 7.35 6.68
N VAL A 137 9.90 6.64 6.99
CA VAL A 137 8.70 7.24 7.64
C VAL A 137 8.81 7.30 9.17
N SER A 138 9.79 6.61 9.78
CA SER A 138 9.97 6.57 11.24
C SER A 138 10.48 7.90 11.84
N GLN A 139 11.16 8.74 11.05
CA GLN A 139 11.81 9.96 11.57
C GLN A 139 10.95 11.24 11.47
N TYR A 140 9.78 11.21 10.84
CA TYR A 140 8.95 12.41 10.64
C TYR A 140 7.79 12.55 11.66
N ARG A 141 7.71 11.66 12.66
CA ARG A 141 6.64 11.66 13.67
C ARG A 141 7.14 11.76 15.12
N SER A 142 8.29 12.39 15.35
CA SER A 142 8.70 12.85 16.69
C SER A 142 8.64 14.38 16.75
#